data_AF-A0A1M4M4V9-F1
#
_entry.id   AF-A0A1M4M4V9-F1
#
_cell.length_a   1.000
_cell.length_b   1.000
_cell.length_c   1.000
_cell.angle_alpha   90.00
_cell.angle_beta   90.00
_cell.angle_gamma   90.00
#
_symmetry.space_group_name_H-M   'P 1'
#
loop_
_entity.id
_entity.type
_entity.pdbx_description
1 polymer ?
#
loop_
_entity_poly.entity_id
_entity_poly.type
_entity_poly.pdbx_seq_one_letter_code
_entity_poly.pdbx_strand_id
1 'polypeptide(L)'
;MDKKIKRLENNEYALNMAYKRLKNSITSSQEKDIYSAIGELLLWILTTDEWHKEHNDKDYKNRRNNDEDGRLLLGLRYAYNLMKHNMEFFHVFEANEGGIEFPFSFPLEIPASFAEWIVLTEDMKTGIPKQINNYIKYLERKNVLTTFDLAIRFLKKESATVKEQYYI
;
A
#
# COMPACT_ATOMS: atom_id res chain seq x y z
N MET A 1 -12.07 -3.45 27.36
CA MET A 1 -11.79 -2.88 26.03
C MET A 1 -12.72 -3.52 25.02
N ASP A 2 -13.43 -2.72 24.21
CA ASP A 2 -14.32 -3.23 23.17
C ASP A 2 -13.54 -4.14 22.20
N LYS A 3 -14.09 -5.33 21.88
CA LYS A 3 -13.44 -6.33 21.01
C LYS A 3 -13.10 -5.75 19.63
N LYS A 4 -13.93 -4.85 19.11
CA LYS A 4 -13.71 -4.18 17.82
C LYS A 4 -12.50 -3.28 17.89
N ILE A 5 -12.41 -2.45 18.93
CA ILE A 5 -11.27 -1.55 19.15
C ILE A 5 -9.98 -2.36 19.33
N LYS A 6 -10.03 -3.47 20.07
CA LYS A 6 -8.85 -4.34 20.20
C LYS A 6 -8.40 -4.92 18.87
N ARG A 7 -9.34 -5.31 18.00
CA ARG A 7 -9.02 -5.77 16.64
C ARG A 7 -8.39 -4.67 15.81
N LEU A 8 -8.88 -3.44 15.90
CA LEU A 8 -8.30 -2.29 15.19
C LEU A 8 -6.86 -2.02 15.65
N GLU A 9 -6.58 -2.02 16.95
CA GLU A 9 -5.22 -1.89 17.48
C GLU A 9 -4.27 -2.97 16.96
N ASN A 10 -4.74 -4.23 16.90
CA ASN A 10 -3.93 -5.33 16.38
C ASN A 10 -3.67 -5.17 14.88
N ASN A 11 -4.66 -4.72 14.11
CA ASN A 11 -4.51 -4.40 12.70
C ASN A 11 -3.45 -3.30 12.48
N GLU A 12 -3.51 -2.19 13.24
CA GLU A 12 -2.52 -1.11 13.17
C GLU A 12 -1.12 -1.60 13.52
N TYR A 13 -0.98 -2.42 14.57
CA TYR A 13 0.30 -3.01 14.95
C TYR A 13 0.88 -3.85 13.80
N ALA A 14 0.08 -4.75 13.24
CA ALA A 14 0.51 -5.63 12.15
C ALA A 14 0.86 -4.84 10.88
N LEU A 15 0.06 -3.83 10.55
CA LEU A 15 0.30 -2.91 9.44
C LEU A 15 1.61 -2.12 9.60
N ASN A 16 1.93 -1.64 10.80
CA ASN A 16 3.21 -0.98 11.09
C ASN A 16 4.40 -1.95 10.94
N MET A 17 4.24 -3.20 11.39
CA MET A 17 5.30 -4.20 11.29
C MET A 17 5.54 -4.63 9.84
N ALA A 18 4.48 -4.86 9.07
CA ALA A 18 4.58 -5.17 7.64
C ALA A 18 5.21 -4.01 6.85
N TYR A 19 4.87 -2.76 7.17
CA TYR A 19 5.48 -1.59 6.51
C TYR A 19 6.98 -1.46 6.82
N LYS A 20 7.40 -1.74 8.06
CA LYS A 20 8.84 -1.80 8.40
C LYS A 20 9.55 -2.90 7.61
N ARG A 21 8.94 -4.08 7.47
CA ARG A 21 9.50 -5.18 6.65
C ARG A 21 9.68 -4.76 5.20
N LEU A 22 8.70 -4.07 4.61
CA LEU A 22 8.80 -3.57 3.24
C LEU A 22 9.93 -2.55 3.05
N LYS A 23 10.11 -1.61 3.99
CA LYS A 23 11.25 -0.68 3.94
C LYS A 23 12.59 -1.41 3.94
N ASN A 24 12.71 -2.42 4.81
CA ASN A 24 13.93 -3.20 4.92
C ASN A 24 14.18 -4.04 3.65
N SER A 25 13.15 -4.64 3.05
CA SER A 25 13.31 -5.47 1.85
C SER A 25 13.66 -4.65 0.60
N ILE A 26 13.15 -3.42 0.48
CA ILE A 26 13.55 -2.52 -0.61
C ILE A 26 15.03 -2.14 -0.47
N THR A 27 15.50 -1.95 0.76
CA THR A 27 16.92 -1.67 1.04
C THR A 27 17.83 -2.86 0.70
N SER A 28 17.37 -4.10 0.90
CA SER A 28 18.14 -5.30 0.56
C SER A 28 18.11 -5.65 -0.93
N SER A 29 17.24 -5.00 -1.71
CA SER A 29 17.05 -5.22 -3.17
C SER A 29 16.80 -6.68 -3.57
N GLN A 30 16.32 -7.53 -2.65
CA GLN A 30 15.94 -8.91 -2.95
C GLN A 30 14.48 -8.99 -3.40
N GLU A 31 14.25 -9.30 -4.68
CA GLU A 31 12.91 -9.26 -5.27
C GLU A 31 11.87 -10.10 -4.54
N LYS A 32 12.24 -11.31 -4.10
CA LYS A 32 11.34 -12.21 -3.36
C LYS A 32 10.93 -11.64 -2.01
N ASP A 33 11.85 -10.97 -1.32
CA ASP A 33 11.58 -10.33 -0.03
C ASP A 33 10.66 -9.12 -0.22
N ILE A 34 10.86 -8.35 -1.29
CA ILE A 34 10.00 -7.20 -1.63
C ILE A 34 8.60 -7.70 -2.00
N TYR A 35 8.50 -8.70 -2.88
CA TYR A 35 7.22 -9.31 -3.27
C TYR A 35 6.44 -9.81 -2.04
N SER A 36 7.10 -10.58 -1.16
CA SER A 36 6.48 -11.10 0.06
C SER A 36 6.02 -9.97 0.99
N ALA A 37 6.86 -8.94 1.19
CA ALA A 37 6.54 -7.81 2.05
C ALA A 37 5.39 -6.95 1.51
N ILE A 38 5.33 -6.71 0.19
CA ILE A 38 4.20 -6.04 -0.47
C ILE A 38 2.92 -6.83 -0.19
N GLY A 39 2.95 -8.15 -0.35
CA GLY A 39 1.79 -9.00 -0.14
C GLY A 39 1.28 -9.01 1.30
N GLU A 40 2.18 -9.10 2.27
CA GLU A 40 1.84 -8.98 3.69
C GLU A 40 1.21 -7.61 4.00
N LEU A 41 1.79 -6.53 3.47
CA LEU A 41 1.29 -5.18 3.74
C LEU A 41 -0.07 -4.92 3.08
N LEU A 42 -0.29 -5.39 1.86
CA LEU A 42 -1.59 -5.33 1.19
C LEU A 42 -2.68 -6.03 2.00
N LEU A 43 -2.40 -7.22 2.53
CA LEU A 43 -3.33 -7.95 3.40
C LEU A 43 -3.74 -7.10 4.60
N TRP A 44 -2.78 -6.52 5.33
CA TRP A 44 -3.08 -5.72 6.51
C TRP A 44 -3.77 -4.40 6.20
N ILE A 45 -3.44 -3.74 5.09
CA ILE A 45 -4.17 -2.57 4.62
C ILE A 45 -5.63 -2.90 4.35
N LEU A 46 -5.91 -3.98 3.62
CA LEU A 46 -7.29 -4.30 3.25
C LEU A 46 -8.10 -4.79 4.44
N THR A 47 -7.48 -5.55 5.33
CA THR A 47 -8.10 -5.98 6.59
C THR A 47 -8.47 -4.76 7.45
N THR A 48 -7.65 -3.70 7.44
CA THR A 48 -7.92 -2.45 8.17
C THR A 48 -9.00 -1.61 7.47
N ASP A 49 -8.93 -1.43 6.15
CA ASP A 49 -9.97 -0.74 5.35
C ASP A 49 -11.34 -1.44 5.48
N GLU A 50 -11.38 -2.77 5.53
CA GLU A 50 -12.60 -3.55 5.75
C GLU A 50 -13.16 -3.37 7.15
N TRP A 51 -12.31 -3.40 8.17
CA TRP A 51 -12.73 -3.08 9.53
C TRP A 51 -13.42 -1.70 9.59
N HIS A 52 -12.84 -0.67 8.95
CA HIS A 52 -13.47 0.65 8.92
C HIS A 52 -14.81 0.65 8.18
N LYS A 53 -14.94 -0.07 7.07
CA LYS A 53 -16.24 -0.14 6.36
C LYS A 53 -17.36 -0.75 7.19
N GLU A 54 -17.02 -1.69 8.06
CA GLU A 54 -17.98 -2.46 8.86
C GLU A 54 -18.27 -1.83 10.22
N HIS A 55 -17.29 -1.12 10.78
CA HIS A 55 -17.32 -0.72 12.19
C HIS A 55 -17.09 0.77 12.46
N ASN A 56 -16.64 1.53 11.46
CA ASN A 56 -16.60 3.00 11.54
C ASN A 56 -18.01 3.58 11.28
N ASP A 57 -18.14 4.90 11.32
CA ASP A 57 -19.37 5.58 10.92
C ASP A 57 -19.71 5.36 9.42
N LYS A 58 -20.98 5.62 9.08
CA LYS A 58 -21.51 5.38 7.73
C LYS A 58 -20.85 6.26 6.65
N ASP A 59 -20.21 7.35 7.02
CA ASP A 59 -19.58 8.32 6.13
C ASP A 59 -18.12 7.97 5.80
N TYR A 60 -17.51 6.95 6.44
CA TYR A 60 -16.15 6.48 6.13
C TYR A 60 -15.88 6.29 4.63
N LYS A 61 -16.81 5.64 3.91
CA LYS A 61 -16.64 5.38 2.47
C LYS A 61 -16.56 6.69 1.67
N ASN A 62 -17.33 7.69 2.06
CA ASN A 62 -17.35 8.99 1.42
C ASN A 62 -16.04 9.74 1.70
N ARG A 63 -15.61 9.80 2.96
CA ARG A 63 -14.29 10.37 3.33
C ARG A 63 -13.16 9.73 2.54
N ARG A 64 -13.09 8.40 2.52
CA ARG A 64 -12.08 7.66 1.75
C ARG A 64 -12.10 8.00 0.25
N ASN A 65 -13.28 8.13 -0.34
CA ASN A 65 -13.39 8.39 -1.79
C ASN A 65 -13.05 9.85 -2.16
N ASN A 66 -13.17 10.79 -1.23
CA ASN A 66 -12.88 12.20 -1.45
C ASN A 66 -11.48 12.61 -0.96
N ASP A 67 -10.83 11.77 -0.16
CA ASP A 67 -9.46 11.98 0.32
C ASP A 67 -8.42 11.49 -0.72
N GLU A 68 -7.33 12.23 -0.90
CA GLU A 68 -6.28 11.86 -1.87
C GLU A 68 -5.57 10.55 -1.50
N ASP A 69 -5.27 10.39 -0.21
CA ASP A 69 -4.60 9.23 0.34
C ASP A 69 -5.59 8.06 0.48
N GLY A 70 -6.83 8.34 0.86
CA GLY A 70 -7.91 7.36 0.95
C GLY A 70 -8.21 6.67 -0.40
N ARG A 71 -8.09 7.40 -1.51
CA ARG A 71 -8.30 6.84 -2.86
C ARG A 71 -7.24 5.80 -3.25
N LEU A 72 -6.04 5.84 -2.65
CA LEU A 72 -5.00 4.83 -2.87
C LEU A 72 -5.47 3.44 -2.45
N LEU A 73 -6.31 3.34 -1.41
CA LEU A 73 -6.90 2.07 -0.95
C LEU A 73 -7.72 1.36 -2.05
N LEU A 74 -8.28 2.11 -3.00
CA LEU A 74 -9.02 1.56 -4.12
C LEU A 74 -8.09 0.86 -5.14
N GLY A 75 -6.93 1.45 -5.40
CA GLY A 75 -5.90 0.84 -6.24
C GLY A 75 -5.23 -0.34 -5.56
N LEU A 76 -4.89 -0.20 -4.26
CA LEU A 76 -4.24 -1.26 -3.48
C LEU A 76 -5.12 -2.51 -3.39
N ARG A 77 -6.44 -2.33 -3.33
CA ARG A 77 -7.39 -3.45 -3.41
C ARG A 77 -7.27 -4.24 -4.71
N TYR A 78 -7.07 -3.57 -5.83
CA TYR A 78 -6.88 -4.26 -7.10
C TYR A 78 -5.51 -4.95 -7.16
N ALA A 79 -4.44 -4.28 -6.70
CA ALA A 79 -3.11 -4.86 -6.62
C ALA A 79 -3.11 -6.18 -5.81
N TYR A 80 -3.81 -6.21 -4.67
CA TYR A 80 -3.96 -7.44 -3.88
C TYR A 80 -4.74 -8.53 -4.60
N ASN A 81 -5.78 -8.17 -5.35
CA ASN A 81 -6.55 -9.13 -6.12
C ASN A 81 -5.70 -9.73 -7.26
N LEU A 82 -4.91 -8.93 -7.95
CA LEU A 82 -3.96 -9.40 -8.95
C LEU A 82 -2.96 -10.38 -8.33
N MET A 83 -2.30 -9.99 -7.26
CA MET A 83 -1.28 -10.83 -6.61
C MET A 83 -1.80 -12.19 -6.13
N LYS A 84 -3.09 -12.30 -5.80
CA LYS A 84 -3.71 -13.58 -5.38
C LYS A 84 -4.19 -14.46 -6.54
N HIS A 85 -4.60 -13.86 -7.65
CA HIS A 85 -5.41 -14.55 -8.66
C HIS A 85 -4.79 -14.53 -10.06
N ASN A 86 -3.89 -13.60 -10.33
CA ASN A 86 -3.24 -13.46 -11.62
C ASN A 86 -1.80 -13.99 -11.53
N MET A 87 -1.55 -15.12 -12.19
CA MET A 87 -0.25 -15.77 -12.22
C MET A 87 0.81 -14.96 -12.97
N GLU A 88 0.40 -14.01 -13.82
CA GLU A 88 1.31 -13.11 -14.54
C GLU A 88 1.79 -11.95 -13.64
N PHE A 89 1.13 -11.72 -12.50
CA PHE A 89 1.47 -10.64 -11.55
C PHE A 89 2.48 -11.10 -10.48
N PHE A 90 3.49 -11.88 -10.89
CA PHE A 90 4.59 -12.32 -10.01
C PHE A 90 5.68 -11.24 -9.84
N HIS A 91 5.70 -10.26 -10.75
CA HIS A 91 6.54 -9.07 -10.68
C HIS A 91 5.63 -7.86 -10.46
N VAL A 92 5.63 -7.33 -9.24
CA VAL A 92 4.66 -6.31 -8.78
C VAL A 92 5.23 -4.89 -8.86
N PHE A 93 6.56 -4.79 -8.94
CA PHE A 93 7.27 -3.53 -8.89
C PHE A 93 8.52 -3.56 -9.75
N GLU A 94 8.90 -2.42 -10.32
CA GLU A 94 10.20 -2.22 -10.95
C GLU A 94 11.18 -1.71 -9.90
N ALA A 95 12.30 -2.41 -9.72
CA ALA A 95 13.41 -1.96 -8.89
C ALA A 95 14.29 -1.02 -9.72
N ASN A 96 14.42 0.23 -9.29
CA ASN A 96 15.36 1.17 -9.90
C ASN A 96 16.63 1.23 -9.04
N GLU A 97 17.76 0.79 -9.61
CA GLU A 97 19.07 0.95 -9.01
C GLU A 97 19.47 2.42 -9.08
N GLY A 98 19.80 3.03 -7.94
CA GLY A 98 20.45 4.33 -7.93
C GLY A 98 21.88 4.21 -8.44
N GLY A 99 22.07 4.43 -9.74
CA GLY A 99 23.38 4.38 -10.40
C GLY A 99 23.93 5.76 -10.74
N ILE A 100 25.26 5.86 -10.86
CA ILE A 100 26.00 7.07 -11.21
C ILE A 100 26.39 6.98 -12.70
N GLU A 101 26.12 8.01 -13.50
CA GLU A 101 26.72 8.15 -14.84
C GLU A 101 28.10 8.80 -14.73
N PHE A 102 29.11 8.22 -15.39
CA PHE A 102 30.49 8.73 -15.45
C PHE A 102 30.61 9.86 -16.49
N PRO A 103 31.43 10.92 -16.27
CA PRO A 103 32.38 11.14 -15.17
C PRO A 103 31.84 12.05 -14.06
N PHE A 104 32.07 11.69 -12.79
CA PHE A 104 31.47 12.34 -11.62
C PHE A 104 32.36 13.40 -10.91
N SER A 105 31.70 14.36 -10.26
CA SER A 105 32.26 15.34 -9.31
C SER A 105 31.82 15.04 -7.87
N PHE A 106 32.72 15.14 -6.89
CA PHE A 106 32.43 14.95 -5.46
C PHE A 106 31.82 16.21 -4.81
N PRO A 107 30.95 16.07 -3.78
CA PRO A 107 30.52 14.85 -3.09
C PRO A 107 29.42 14.06 -3.81
N LEU A 108 29.53 12.73 -3.75
CA LEU A 108 28.66 11.78 -4.45
C LEU A 108 27.43 11.42 -3.60
N GLU A 109 26.24 11.85 -4.03
CA GLU A 109 24.96 11.31 -3.52
C GLU A 109 24.54 10.14 -4.42
N ILE A 110 24.67 8.90 -3.92
CA ILE A 110 24.13 7.72 -4.60
C ILE A 110 22.62 7.70 -4.35
N PRO A 111 21.75 7.70 -5.39
CA PRO A 111 20.31 7.65 -5.19
C PRO A 111 19.92 6.37 -4.43
N ALA A 112 19.00 6.45 -3.49
CA ALA A 112 18.51 5.25 -2.80
C ALA A 112 17.69 4.38 -3.77
N SER A 113 17.90 3.05 -3.73
CA SER A 113 17.06 2.11 -4.48
C SER A 113 15.59 2.31 -4.13
N PHE A 114 14.73 2.29 -5.15
CA PHE A 114 13.29 2.45 -4.96
C PHE A 114 12.50 1.47 -5.83
N ALA A 115 11.27 1.20 -5.41
CA ALA A 115 10.34 0.33 -6.10
C ALA A 115 9.14 1.15 -6.60
N GLU A 116 8.75 0.95 -7.86
CA GLU A 116 7.55 1.56 -8.45
C GLU A 116 6.53 0.50 -8.85
N TRP A 117 5.23 0.80 -8.75
CA TRP A 117 4.19 -0.11 -9.23
C TRP A 117 4.27 -0.27 -10.75
N ILE A 118 4.22 -1.53 -11.21
CA ILE A 118 4.30 -1.84 -12.63
C ILE A 118 3.12 -1.28 -13.42
N VAL A 119 3.37 -1.04 -14.72
CA VAL A 119 2.33 -0.82 -15.72
C VAL A 119 1.66 -2.16 -16.03
N LEU A 120 0.32 -2.17 -16.02
CA LEU A 120 -0.42 -3.40 -16.32
C LEU A 120 -0.39 -3.70 -17.82
N THR A 121 0.02 -4.90 -18.18
CA THR A 121 -0.20 -5.45 -19.53
C THR A 121 -1.68 -5.79 -19.74
N GLU A 122 -2.10 -5.98 -20.99
CA GLU A 122 -3.50 -6.36 -21.28
C GLU A 122 -3.90 -7.67 -20.59
N ASP A 123 -3.00 -8.66 -20.55
CA ASP A 123 -3.24 -9.95 -19.89
C ASP A 123 -3.36 -9.82 -18.36
N MET A 124 -2.78 -8.77 -17.78
CA MET A 124 -2.94 -8.46 -16.37
C MET A 124 -4.29 -7.82 -16.03
N LYS A 125 -4.94 -7.13 -16.99
CA LYS A 125 -6.17 -6.35 -16.78
C LYS A 125 -7.42 -7.23 -16.69
N THR A 126 -7.48 -8.07 -15.66
CA THR A 126 -8.61 -8.98 -15.42
C THR A 126 -9.54 -8.47 -14.32
N GLY A 127 -10.82 -8.87 -14.38
CA GLY A 127 -11.82 -8.54 -13.36
C GLY A 127 -12.61 -7.27 -13.63
N ILE A 128 -12.91 -6.50 -12.58
CA ILE A 128 -13.86 -5.38 -12.64
C ILE A 128 -13.19 -4.13 -13.24
N PRO A 129 -13.71 -3.54 -14.35
CA PRO A 129 -13.10 -2.37 -15.02
C PRO A 129 -12.84 -1.18 -14.10
N LYS A 130 -13.75 -0.91 -13.15
CA LYS A 130 -13.57 0.15 -12.16
C LYS A 130 -12.35 -0.07 -11.27
N GLN A 131 -12.03 -1.32 -10.92
CA GLN A 131 -10.87 -1.63 -10.08
C GLN A 131 -9.56 -1.49 -10.88
N ILE A 132 -9.55 -1.95 -12.13
CA ILE A 132 -8.45 -1.73 -13.08
C ILE A 132 -8.14 -0.23 -13.19
N ASN A 133 -9.17 0.57 -13.46
CA ASN A 133 -9.01 2.03 -13.59
C ASN A 133 -8.53 2.69 -12.30
N ASN A 134 -8.91 2.19 -11.12
CA ASN A 134 -8.39 2.72 -9.86
C ASN A 134 -6.89 2.41 -9.69
N TYR A 135 -6.43 1.23 -10.09
CA TYR A 135 -5.00 0.92 -10.05
C TYR A 135 -4.21 1.84 -10.97
N ILE A 136 -4.62 1.93 -12.24
CA ILE A 136 -3.97 2.78 -13.25
C ILE A 136 -3.92 4.23 -12.76
N LYS A 137 -5.05 4.74 -12.26
CA LYS A 137 -5.14 6.14 -11.83
C LYS A 137 -4.33 6.44 -10.56
N TYR A 138 -4.32 5.51 -9.59
CA TYR A 138 -3.84 5.82 -8.24
C TYR A 138 -2.50 5.19 -7.90
N LEU A 139 -2.04 4.14 -8.58
CA LEU A 139 -0.83 3.39 -8.25
C LEU A 139 0.21 3.31 -9.37
N GLU A 140 -0.21 3.06 -10.61
CA GLU A 140 0.73 2.79 -11.72
C GLU A 140 1.85 3.84 -11.82
N ARG A 141 3.11 3.38 -11.94
CA ARG A 141 4.34 4.18 -11.96
C ARG A 141 4.59 5.03 -10.71
N LYS A 142 3.83 4.84 -9.64
CA LYS A 142 4.09 5.52 -8.37
C LYS A 142 5.00 4.69 -7.50
N ASN A 143 5.79 5.39 -6.70
CA ASN A 143 6.64 4.77 -5.71
C ASN A 143 5.83 3.94 -4.69
N VAL A 144 6.19 2.66 -4.57
CA VAL A 144 5.50 1.67 -3.72
C VAL A 144 5.49 2.12 -2.26
N LEU A 145 6.64 2.50 -1.69
CA LEU A 145 6.72 2.94 -0.29
C LEU A 145 5.86 4.17 -0.02
N THR A 146 5.85 5.12 -0.94
CA THR A 146 5.07 6.34 -0.83
C THR A 146 3.58 6.00 -0.84
N THR A 147 3.09 5.24 -1.83
CA THR A 147 1.67 4.88 -1.87
C THR A 147 1.19 4.15 -0.61
N PHE A 148 2.02 3.27 -0.05
CA PHE A 148 1.72 2.61 1.21
C PHE A 148 1.73 3.59 2.40
N ASP A 149 2.74 4.46 2.52
CA ASP A 149 2.83 5.45 3.60
C ASP A 149 1.59 6.35 3.64
N LEU A 150 1.21 6.89 2.49
CA LEU A 150 0.05 7.76 2.34
C LEU A 150 -1.25 7.00 2.74
N ALA A 151 -1.45 5.79 2.24
CA ALA A 151 -2.62 4.96 2.59
C ALA A 151 -2.67 4.62 4.09
N ILE A 152 -1.53 4.31 4.70
CA ILE A 152 -1.39 4.05 6.14
C ILE A 152 -1.73 5.30 6.94
N ARG A 153 -1.27 6.48 6.52
CA ARG A 153 -1.57 7.76 7.16
C ARG A 153 -3.08 8.04 7.18
N PHE A 154 -3.78 7.78 6.08
CA PHE A 154 -5.25 7.85 6.03
C PHE A 154 -5.90 6.89 7.04
N LEU A 155 -5.53 5.61 7.04
CA LEU A 155 -6.12 4.61 7.94
C LEU A 155 -5.87 4.95 9.43
N LYS A 156 -4.70 5.47 9.76
CA LYS A 156 -4.37 5.91 11.14
C LYS A 156 -5.21 7.11 11.57
N LYS A 157 -5.45 8.07 10.68
CA LYS A 157 -6.33 9.22 10.95
C LYS A 157 -7.77 8.76 11.25
N GLU A 158 -8.28 7.83 10.45
CA GLU A 158 -9.59 7.24 10.67
C GLU A 158 -9.65 6.43 11.98
N SER A 159 -8.56 5.72 12.31
CA SER A 159 -8.47 4.96 13.57
C SER A 159 -8.42 5.85 14.80
N ALA A 160 -7.71 6.98 14.74
CA ALA A 160 -7.68 7.97 15.81
C ALA A 160 -9.09 8.54 16.08
N THR A 161 -9.80 8.93 15.01
CA THR A 161 -11.17 9.46 15.08
C THR A 161 -12.12 8.46 15.76
N VAL A 162 -12.03 7.19 15.39
CA VAL A 162 -12.83 6.12 16.02
C VAL A 162 -12.48 5.95 17.49
N LYS A 163 -11.18 5.90 17.84
CA LYS A 163 -10.77 5.72 19.24
C LYS A 163 -11.25 6.87 20.11
N GLU A 164 -11.15 8.12 19.66
CA GLU A 164 -11.69 9.28 20.37
C GLU A 164 -13.19 9.10 20.71
N GLN A 165 -13.99 8.60 19.77
CA GLN A 165 -15.42 8.35 20.01
C GLN A 165 -15.70 7.22 21.02
N TYR A 166 -14.77 6.29 21.24
CA TYR A 166 -14.94 5.14 22.13
C TYR A 166 -14.34 5.36 23.54
N TYR A 167 -13.43 6.33 23.69
CA TYR A 167 -12.79 6.67 24.97
C TYR A 167 -13.36 7.95 25.61
N ILE A 168 -14.37 8.57 24.98
CA ILE A 168 -15.26 9.60 25.56
C ILE A 168 -16.53 8.91 26.05
#